data_AF-A0A1Y1XER0-F1
#
_entry.id   AF-A0A1Y1XER0-F1
#
_cell.length_a   1.000
_cell.length_b   1.000
_cell.length_c   1.000
_cell.angle_alpha   90.00
_cell.angle_beta   90.00
_cell.angle_gamma   90.00
#
_symmetry.space_group_name_H-M   'P 1'
#
loop_
_entity.id
_entity.type
_entity.pdbx_description
1 polymer ?
#
loop_
_entity_poly.entity_id
_entity_poly.type
_entity_poly.pdbx_seq_one_letter_code
_entity_poly.pdbx_strand_id
1 'polypeptide(L)'
;MDGVDLVLIIEAIIFFVLIAISALYFLVYFQHPEDNWVAWAPKIVVMIGLILACCNILLLPLDVQNQRGEAVNKGSLPMELFSIMFFVLTAIFAIIIVPFMMFYYEGYDDSDETTKRQYIYATKWSLPTSTIVIGVIVVLWILFGDITIVRKEVSSTLIPAENFDYTINSCESSNACYIEKIVENDVRVSIFMYIIAVISFVGWFLFSIFGGIGLITLPSDLISSFKNRPRPIGKEKYKKLKNEIGLRAASLMEKSKEIDKLREDSKNKSRFSKEVKELKRKEKEFQKSILKLEDSYNKMEDSYTEKGGNILVQFAKLLLGIFGGILSLVWVIHIILYSLMKSFNAEPISTFLSSILSTLSAIPFVGTALYASLAFWLLASVVNGNMKFGMKFEIFAIHPLVIKGTLMNSLLYNVGIILFTSVAIVQFMSSALGEYAKYTTSQRNFWS
;
A
#
# COMPACT_ATOMS: atom_id res chain seq x y z
N MET A 1 31.64 21.17 7.51
CA MET A 1 31.06 20.20 6.57
C MET A 1 31.44 18.86 7.13
N ASP A 2 30.74 18.46 8.18
CA ASP A 2 31.20 17.40 9.07
C ASP A 2 30.19 16.26 9.01
N GLY A 3 30.67 15.15 8.44
CA GLY A 3 30.14 13.80 8.53
C GLY A 3 28.66 13.64 8.24
N VAL A 4 28.30 13.48 6.96
CA VAL A 4 27.08 12.73 6.65
C VAL A 4 27.24 11.35 7.30
N ASP A 5 26.21 10.88 8.02
CA ASP A 5 26.23 9.58 8.69
C ASP A 5 26.34 8.46 7.63
N LEU A 6 27.58 8.14 7.24
CA LEU A 6 27.92 7.21 6.15
C LEU A 6 27.27 5.85 6.35
N VAL A 7 27.09 5.45 7.62
CA VAL A 7 26.40 4.21 7.99
C VAL A 7 24.94 4.26 7.53
N LEU A 8 24.25 5.37 7.79
CA LEU A 8 22.85 5.57 7.42
C LEU A 8 22.65 5.64 5.90
N ILE A 9 23.61 6.22 5.16
CA ILE A 9 23.61 6.17 3.69
C ILE A 9 23.77 4.74 3.19
N ILE A 10 24.78 4.01 3.67
CA ILE A 10 25.04 2.63 3.24
C ILE A 10 23.83 1.75 3.54
N GLU A 11 23.22 1.91 4.71
CA GLU A 11 22.00 1.21 5.11
C GLU A 11 20.83 1.52 4.17
N ALA A 12 20.58 2.80 3.85
CA ALA A 12 19.54 3.21 2.91
C ALA A 12 19.76 2.59 1.51
N ILE A 13 21.01 2.52 1.04
CA ILE A 13 21.35 1.88 -0.25
C ILE A 13 21.07 0.37 -0.21
N ILE A 14 21.45 -0.32 0.87
CA ILE A 14 21.20 -1.76 1.03
C ILE A 14 19.70 -2.04 1.02
N PHE A 15 18.90 -1.29 1.79
CA PHE A 15 17.44 -1.45 1.79
C PHE A 15 16.82 -1.14 0.44
N PHE A 16 17.30 -0.12 -0.26
CA PHE A 16 16.85 0.19 -1.62
C PHE A 16 17.08 -0.98 -2.59
N VAL A 17 18.26 -1.62 -2.53
CA VAL A 17 18.55 -2.81 -3.35
C VAL A 17 17.61 -3.98 -2.99
N LEU A 18 17.39 -4.23 -1.70
CA LEU A 18 16.46 -5.27 -1.24
C LEU A 18 15.02 -5.01 -1.70
N ILE A 19 14.58 -3.75 -1.69
CA ILE A 19 13.28 -3.35 -2.21
C ILE A 19 13.20 -3.58 -3.71
N ALA A 20 14.23 -3.21 -4.47
CA ALA A 20 14.25 -3.40 -5.92
C ALA A 20 14.16 -4.89 -6.29
N ILE A 21 14.88 -5.76 -5.57
CA ILE A 21 14.78 -7.22 -5.74
C ILE A 21 13.37 -7.71 -5.38
N SER A 22 12.81 -7.22 -4.27
CA SER A 22 11.46 -7.60 -3.83
C SER A 22 10.38 -7.14 -4.80
N ALA A 23 10.50 -5.95 -5.39
CA ALA A 23 9.60 -5.42 -6.41
C ALA A 23 9.67 -6.23 -7.70
N LEU A 24 10.88 -6.63 -8.12
CA LEU A 24 11.07 -7.53 -9.26
C LEU A 24 10.43 -8.90 -9.00
N TYR A 25 10.66 -9.48 -7.81
CA TYR A 25 10.03 -10.73 -7.41
C TYR A 25 8.51 -10.62 -7.41
N PHE A 26 7.96 -9.54 -6.85
CA PHE A 26 6.52 -9.28 -6.85
C PHE A 26 5.95 -9.23 -8.27
N LEU A 27 6.60 -8.50 -9.18
CA LEU A 27 6.18 -8.42 -10.58
C LEU A 27 6.17 -9.81 -11.24
N VAL A 28 7.25 -10.56 -11.10
CA VAL A 28 7.36 -11.91 -11.69
C VAL A 28 6.35 -12.89 -11.09
N TYR A 29 6.03 -12.72 -9.80
CA TYR A 29 5.11 -13.58 -9.08
C TYR A 29 3.64 -13.37 -9.48
N PHE A 30 3.24 -12.13 -9.79
CA PHE A 30 1.85 -11.78 -10.12
C PHE A 30 1.56 -11.66 -11.62
N GLN A 31 2.56 -11.36 -12.46
CA GLN A 31 2.34 -11.16 -13.90
C GLN A 31 1.71 -12.38 -14.59
N HIS A 32 0.87 -12.12 -15.59
CA HIS A 32 0.29 -13.16 -16.44
C HIS A 32 1.36 -13.80 -17.36
N PRO A 33 1.29 -15.11 -17.67
CA PRO A 33 2.23 -15.76 -18.60
C PRO A 33 2.23 -15.18 -20.02
N GLU A 34 1.10 -14.63 -20.49
CA GLU A 34 1.02 -13.96 -21.80
C GLU A 34 1.83 -12.67 -21.84
N ASP A 35 1.99 -12.01 -20.68
CA ASP A 35 2.85 -10.84 -20.55
C ASP A 35 4.33 -11.22 -20.43
N ASN A 36 4.68 -12.50 -20.40
CA ASN A 36 6.07 -12.91 -20.22
C ASN A 36 6.91 -12.46 -21.43
N TRP A 37 7.98 -11.69 -21.16
CA TRP A 37 8.85 -11.05 -22.17
C TRP A 37 8.22 -9.96 -23.06
N VAL A 38 6.94 -9.62 -22.87
CA VAL A 38 6.23 -8.55 -23.59
C VAL A 38 5.96 -7.35 -22.66
N ALA A 39 5.53 -6.20 -23.20
CA ALA A 39 5.05 -5.02 -22.46
C ALA A 39 6.02 -4.47 -21.38
N TRP A 40 7.25 -4.14 -21.77
CA TRP A 40 8.29 -3.65 -20.85
C TRP A 40 7.98 -2.31 -20.18
N ALA A 41 7.31 -1.37 -20.85
CA ALA A 41 7.08 -0.04 -20.29
C ALA A 41 6.15 -0.06 -19.06
N PRO A 42 4.97 -0.72 -19.10
CA PRO A 42 4.15 -0.93 -17.90
C PRO A 42 4.87 -1.66 -16.76
N LYS A 43 5.72 -2.65 -17.08
CA LYS A 43 6.50 -3.40 -16.08
C LYS A 43 7.46 -2.50 -15.31
N ILE A 44 8.17 -1.61 -16.01
CA ILE A 44 9.06 -0.64 -15.38
C ILE A 44 8.27 0.28 -14.44
N VAL A 45 7.08 0.72 -14.87
CA VAL A 45 6.22 1.59 -14.03
C VAL A 45 5.71 0.85 -12.80
N VAL A 46 5.29 -0.41 -12.93
CA VAL A 46 4.93 -1.26 -11.79
C VAL A 46 6.09 -1.38 -10.81
N MET A 47 7.29 -1.68 -11.32
CA MET A 47 8.48 -1.85 -10.48
C MET A 47 8.85 -0.55 -9.75
N ILE A 48 8.89 0.59 -10.45
CA ILE A 48 9.18 1.88 -9.82
C ILE A 48 8.08 2.28 -8.83
N GLY A 49 6.80 2.03 -9.15
CA GLY A 49 5.70 2.30 -8.23
C GLY A 49 5.76 1.48 -6.93
N LEU A 50 6.13 0.20 -7.02
CA LEU A 50 6.35 -0.64 -5.83
C LEU A 50 7.55 -0.18 -5.02
N ILE A 51 8.67 0.17 -5.68
CA ILE A 51 9.85 0.73 -5.02
C ILE A 51 9.48 2.01 -4.28
N LEU A 52 8.73 2.90 -4.95
CA LEU A 52 8.29 4.18 -4.42
C LEU A 52 7.41 4.01 -3.18
N ALA A 53 6.43 3.10 -3.23
CA ALA A 53 5.57 2.79 -2.09
C ALA A 53 6.37 2.25 -0.89
N CYS A 54 7.33 1.35 -1.12
CA CYS A 54 8.21 0.83 -0.07
C CYS A 54 9.14 1.93 0.49
N CYS A 55 9.63 2.85 -0.35
CA CYS A 55 10.42 3.98 0.09
C CYS A 55 9.61 4.92 0.98
N ASN A 56 8.35 5.22 0.63
CA ASN A 56 7.46 6.01 1.50
C ASN A 56 7.38 5.41 2.91
N ILE A 57 7.22 4.09 3.02
CA ILE A 57 7.17 3.39 4.31
C ILE A 57 8.51 3.51 5.07
N LEU A 58 9.65 3.38 4.39
CA LEU A 58 10.98 3.45 5.00
C LEU A 58 11.43 4.86 5.42
N LEU A 59 10.88 5.91 4.82
CA LEU A 59 11.23 7.28 5.21
C LEU A 59 10.97 7.54 6.69
N LEU A 60 9.94 6.91 7.26
CA LEU A 60 9.60 7.06 8.68
C LEU A 60 10.68 6.49 9.62
N PRO A 61 11.03 5.19 9.57
CA PRO A 61 12.15 4.66 10.36
C PRO A 61 13.46 5.38 10.11
N LEU A 62 13.72 5.77 8.86
CA LEU A 62 14.92 6.53 8.50
C LEU A 62 14.94 7.90 9.19
N ASP A 63 13.81 8.59 9.28
CA ASP A 63 13.71 9.89 9.95
C ASP A 63 13.91 9.76 11.46
N VAL A 64 13.32 8.73 12.08
CA VAL A 64 13.55 8.42 13.50
C VAL A 64 15.03 8.19 13.79
N GLN A 65 15.71 7.40 12.94
CA GLN A 65 17.14 7.12 13.09
C GLN A 65 18.02 8.35 12.82
N ASN A 66 17.62 9.19 11.87
CA ASN A 66 18.30 10.42 11.51
C ASN A 66 18.24 11.47 12.63
N GLN A 67 17.17 11.47 13.43
CA GLN A 67 16.97 12.42 14.52
C GLN A 67 17.49 11.93 15.86
N ARG A 68 17.52 10.61 16.09
CA ARG A 68 17.96 9.97 17.35
C ARG A 68 17.27 10.51 18.61
N GLY A 69 16.07 11.07 18.47
CA GLY A 69 15.30 11.66 19.57
C GLY A 69 15.72 13.07 19.98
N GLU A 70 16.59 13.73 19.22
CA GLU A 70 17.06 15.09 19.49
C GLU A 70 16.45 16.11 18.52
N ALA A 71 16.16 17.33 19.02
CA ALA A 71 15.46 18.36 18.24
C ALA A 71 16.33 19.07 17.18
N VAL A 72 17.65 19.11 17.35
CA VAL A 72 18.58 19.79 16.42
C VAL A 72 19.88 18.99 16.32
N ASN A 73 20.07 18.28 15.21
CA ASN A 73 21.31 17.56 14.92
C ASN A 73 22.07 18.18 13.73
N LYS A 74 23.38 18.42 13.90
CA LYS A 74 24.22 19.24 13.00
C LYS A 74 24.80 18.52 11.76
N GLY A 75 24.33 17.30 11.44
CA GLY A 75 24.82 16.49 10.31
C GLY A 75 23.75 15.60 9.66
N SER A 76 22.48 15.92 9.82
CA SER A 76 21.35 15.07 9.46
C SER A 76 20.98 15.15 7.97
N LEU A 77 20.48 14.03 7.42
CA LEU A 77 19.86 14.02 6.09
C LEU A 77 18.66 14.99 6.06
N PRO A 78 18.42 15.70 4.94
CA PRO A 78 17.29 16.61 4.79
C PRO A 78 15.98 15.82 4.61
N MET A 79 15.48 15.24 5.70
CA MET A 79 14.31 14.35 5.71
C MET A 79 13.03 15.09 5.32
N GLU A 80 12.95 16.39 5.52
CA GLU A 80 11.86 17.23 5.02
C GLU A 80 11.77 17.23 3.50
N LEU A 81 12.90 17.53 2.87
CA LEU A 81 12.99 17.57 1.42
C LEU A 81 12.71 16.19 0.83
N PHE A 82 13.28 15.13 1.43
CA PHE A 82 13.00 13.77 0.99
C PHE A 82 11.52 13.41 1.13
N SER A 83 10.90 13.66 2.29
CA SER A 83 9.49 13.32 2.53
C SER A 83 8.58 14.00 1.51
N ILE A 84 8.76 15.32 1.30
CA ILE A 84 7.97 16.07 0.32
C ILE A 84 8.23 15.54 -1.10
N MET A 85 9.49 15.30 -1.48
CA MET A 85 9.84 14.80 -2.81
C MET A 85 9.21 13.43 -3.09
N PHE A 86 9.29 12.49 -2.15
CA PHE A 86 8.72 11.15 -2.29
C PHE A 86 7.18 11.17 -2.32
N PHE A 87 6.53 11.99 -1.51
CA PHE A 87 5.07 12.14 -1.55
C PHE A 87 4.57 12.82 -2.82
N VAL A 88 5.26 13.86 -3.32
CA VAL A 88 4.94 14.48 -4.60
C VAL A 88 5.18 13.52 -5.76
N LEU A 89 6.28 12.75 -5.73
CA LEU A 89 6.53 11.72 -6.74
C LEU A 89 5.44 10.65 -6.72
N THR A 90 4.97 10.26 -5.53
CA THR A 90 3.84 9.34 -5.34
C THR A 90 2.56 9.89 -5.95
N ALA A 91 2.30 11.19 -5.78
CA ALA A 91 1.18 11.88 -6.41
C ALA A 91 1.23 11.83 -7.93
N ILE A 92 2.38 12.17 -8.51
CA ILE A 92 2.59 12.15 -9.96
C ILE A 92 2.42 10.72 -10.49
N PHE A 93 2.98 9.73 -9.80
CA PHE A 93 2.84 8.33 -10.19
C PHE A 93 1.38 7.87 -10.15
N ALA A 94 0.68 8.11 -9.05
CA ALA A 94 -0.68 7.63 -8.85
C ALA A 94 -1.72 8.33 -9.75
N ILE A 95 -1.57 9.64 -10.00
CA ILE A 95 -2.58 10.46 -10.71
C ILE A 95 -2.29 10.54 -12.22
N ILE A 96 -1.01 10.50 -12.63
CA ILE A 96 -0.62 10.75 -14.03
C ILE A 96 -0.03 9.48 -14.66
N ILE A 97 1.05 8.94 -14.09
CA ILE A 97 1.83 7.89 -14.76
C ILE A 97 1.07 6.57 -14.80
N VAL A 98 0.46 6.15 -13.68
CA VAL A 98 -0.31 4.89 -13.61
C VAL A 98 -1.50 4.94 -14.57
N PRO A 99 -2.39 5.96 -14.55
CA PRO A 99 -3.47 6.09 -15.52
C PRO A 99 -2.99 6.13 -16.98
N PHE A 100 -1.92 6.88 -17.26
CA PHE A 100 -1.34 6.90 -18.60
C PHE A 100 -0.91 5.50 -19.06
N MET A 101 -0.24 4.75 -18.20
CA MET A 101 0.26 3.41 -18.54
C MET A 101 -0.85 2.36 -18.65
N MET A 102 -1.95 2.53 -17.93
CA MET A 102 -3.15 1.70 -18.10
C MET A 102 -3.72 1.88 -19.50
N PHE A 103 -3.97 3.12 -19.94
CA PHE A 103 -4.45 3.39 -21.31
C PHE A 103 -3.43 3.01 -22.39
N TYR A 104 -2.13 3.16 -22.13
CA TYR A 104 -1.07 2.72 -23.04
C TYR A 104 -1.13 1.21 -23.28
N TYR A 105 -1.33 0.43 -22.21
CA TYR A 105 -1.45 -1.02 -22.32
C TYR A 105 -2.76 -1.43 -23.00
N GLU A 106 -3.89 -0.77 -22.72
CA GLU A 106 -5.17 -1.05 -23.40
C GLU A 106 -5.09 -0.79 -24.92
N GLY A 107 -4.32 0.22 -25.35
CA GLY A 107 -4.09 0.48 -26.77
C GLY A 107 -3.28 -0.61 -27.50
N TYR A 108 -2.65 -1.53 -26.77
CA TYR A 108 -1.94 -2.68 -27.35
C TYR A 108 -2.91 -3.72 -27.91
N ASP A 109 -4.03 -3.98 -27.21
CA ASP A 109 -5.01 -5.02 -27.61
C ASP A 109 -5.84 -4.62 -28.84
N ASP A 110 -5.96 -3.33 -29.12
CA ASP A 110 -6.80 -2.77 -30.20
C ASP A 110 -6.05 -2.50 -31.52
N SER A 111 -4.72 -2.69 -31.61
CA SER A 111 -3.96 -2.24 -32.79
C SER A 111 -2.84 -3.16 -33.26
N ASP A 112 -2.75 -3.33 -34.58
CA ASP A 112 -1.60 -3.92 -35.27
C ASP A 112 -0.30 -3.19 -34.89
N GLU A 113 0.55 -3.87 -34.11
CA GLU A 113 1.99 -3.74 -33.76
C GLU A 113 2.70 -2.36 -33.69
N THR A 114 2.04 -1.22 -33.94
CA THR A 114 2.72 0.08 -34.02
C THR A 114 2.71 0.83 -32.70
N THR A 115 3.85 0.84 -32.00
CA THR A 115 4.10 1.57 -30.74
C THR A 115 3.62 3.03 -30.79
N LYS A 116 3.73 3.70 -31.96
CA LYS A 116 3.26 5.08 -32.16
C LYS A 116 1.75 5.24 -31.94
N ARG A 117 0.93 4.27 -32.35
CA ARG A 117 -0.53 4.30 -32.16
C ARG A 117 -0.92 4.11 -30.69
N GLN A 118 -0.19 3.27 -29.97
CA GLN A 118 -0.38 3.06 -28.52
C GLN A 118 -0.13 4.35 -27.74
N TYR A 119 0.95 5.08 -28.03
CA TYR A 119 1.21 6.38 -27.42
C TYR A 119 0.11 7.40 -27.74
N ILE A 120 -0.35 7.47 -29.00
CA ILE A 120 -1.43 8.39 -29.39
C ILE A 120 -2.73 8.05 -28.66
N TYR A 121 -3.07 6.76 -28.58
CA TYR A 121 -4.26 6.29 -27.86
C TYR A 121 -4.16 6.64 -26.37
N ALA A 122 -3.03 6.34 -25.74
CA ALA A 122 -2.76 6.66 -24.35
C ALA A 122 -2.95 8.16 -24.09
N THR A 123 -2.27 9.03 -24.86
CA THR A 123 -2.37 10.48 -24.69
C THR A 123 -3.78 11.00 -24.93
N LYS A 124 -4.51 10.45 -25.91
CA LYS A 124 -5.88 10.86 -26.23
C LYS A 124 -6.83 10.67 -25.04
N TRP A 125 -6.66 9.59 -24.28
CA TRP A 125 -7.53 9.26 -23.14
C TRP A 125 -6.97 9.71 -21.78
N SER A 126 -5.65 9.68 -21.60
CA SER A 126 -4.98 10.06 -20.35
C SER A 126 -5.00 11.57 -20.11
N LEU A 127 -4.88 12.39 -21.17
CA LEU A 127 -4.76 13.83 -21.02
C LEU A 127 -6.08 14.46 -20.52
N PRO A 128 -7.27 14.15 -21.10
CA PRO A 128 -8.52 14.67 -20.57
C PRO A 128 -8.80 14.18 -19.15
N THR A 129 -8.56 12.90 -18.86
CA THR A 129 -8.78 12.31 -17.53
C THR A 129 -7.90 12.96 -16.47
N SER A 130 -6.59 13.08 -16.73
CA SER A 130 -5.66 13.77 -15.81
C SER A 130 -6.02 15.25 -15.64
N THR A 131 -6.43 15.93 -16.72
CA THR A 131 -6.84 17.35 -16.66
C THR A 131 -8.08 17.54 -15.79
N ILE A 132 -9.06 16.64 -15.90
CA ILE A 132 -10.26 16.66 -15.05
C ILE A 132 -9.88 16.45 -13.59
N VAL A 133 -9.04 15.44 -13.29
CA VAL A 133 -8.63 15.15 -11.91
C VAL A 133 -7.84 16.32 -11.30
N ILE A 134 -6.86 16.86 -12.03
CA ILE A 134 -6.09 18.02 -11.58
C ILE A 134 -7.00 19.25 -11.43
N GLY A 135 -7.91 19.48 -12.37
CA GLY A 135 -8.88 20.58 -12.29
C GLY A 135 -9.77 20.48 -11.04
N VAL A 136 -10.25 19.29 -10.72
CA VAL A 136 -11.01 19.04 -9.48
C VAL A 136 -10.15 19.33 -8.25
N ILE A 137 -8.91 18.86 -8.20
CA ILE A 137 -8.00 19.14 -7.08
C ILE A 137 -7.74 20.64 -6.93
N VAL A 138 -7.54 21.37 -8.03
CA VAL A 138 -7.32 22.83 -8.01
C VAL A 138 -8.56 23.57 -7.53
N VAL A 139 -9.76 23.19 -7.98
CA VAL A 139 -11.02 23.78 -7.50
C VAL A 139 -11.19 23.52 -6.01
N LEU A 140 -10.94 22.29 -5.55
CA LEU A 140 -10.99 21.96 -4.12
C LEU A 140 -9.95 22.75 -3.32
N TRP A 141 -8.75 22.95 -3.85
CA TRP A 141 -7.75 23.81 -3.23
C TRP A 141 -8.25 25.26 -3.14
N ILE A 142 -8.83 25.82 -4.20
CA ILE A 142 -9.44 27.18 -4.18
C ILE A 142 -10.45 27.30 -3.04
N LEU A 143 -11.33 26.31 -2.88
CA LEU A 143 -12.44 26.35 -1.93
C LEU A 143 -12.06 25.98 -0.49
N PHE A 144 -11.10 25.08 -0.29
CA PHE A 144 -10.80 24.45 1.01
C PHE A 144 -9.30 24.48 1.37
N GLY A 145 -8.50 25.30 0.69
CA GLY A 145 -7.05 25.39 0.87
C GLY A 145 -6.62 26.29 2.03
N ASP A 146 -7.55 26.85 2.79
CA ASP A 146 -7.28 27.76 3.90
C ASP A 146 -7.38 27.00 5.22
N ILE A 147 -6.41 27.19 6.11
CA ILE A 147 -6.36 26.55 7.44
C ILE A 147 -6.15 27.57 8.55
N THR A 148 -6.61 27.23 9.74
CA THR A 148 -6.30 27.96 10.97
C THR A 148 -5.12 27.30 11.68
N ILE A 149 -4.02 28.03 11.86
CA ILE A 149 -2.85 27.55 12.59
C ILE A 149 -2.91 28.08 14.02
N VAL A 150 -2.69 27.19 14.98
CA VAL A 150 -2.66 27.53 16.41
C VAL A 150 -1.26 27.27 16.94
N ARG A 151 -0.49 28.33 17.17
CA ARG A 151 0.88 28.26 17.70
C ARG A 151 0.94 28.75 19.15
N LYS A 152 1.76 28.08 19.95
CA LYS A 152 2.14 28.57 21.28
C LYS A 152 3.46 29.30 21.15
N GLU A 153 3.44 30.60 21.38
CA GLU A 153 4.67 31.37 21.48
C GLU A 153 5.10 31.45 22.93
N VAL A 154 6.37 31.13 23.17
CA VAL A 154 6.99 31.25 24.49
C VAL A 154 7.99 32.39 24.39
N SER A 155 7.67 33.50 25.05
CA SER A 155 8.55 34.66 25.16
C SER A 155 9.14 34.70 26.55
N SER A 156 10.45 34.94 26.66
CA SER A 156 11.13 35.12 27.95
C SER A 156 11.95 36.40 27.95
N THR A 157 12.24 36.93 29.14
CA THR A 157 13.15 38.06 29.29
C THR A 157 14.59 37.62 29.00
N LEU A 158 15.35 38.43 28.27
CA LEU A 158 16.74 38.13 27.94
C LEU A 158 17.58 38.13 29.22
N ILE A 159 18.23 36.99 29.50
CA ILE A 159 19.14 36.84 30.65
C ILE A 159 20.58 37.01 30.13
N PRO A 160 21.45 37.78 30.80
CA PRO A 160 22.87 37.83 30.48
C PRO A 160 23.49 36.43 30.52
N ALA A 161 24.34 36.10 29.53
CA ALA A 161 24.90 34.76 29.36
C ALA A 161 25.64 34.23 30.61
N GLU A 162 26.17 35.13 31.44
CA GLU A 162 26.87 34.82 32.70
C GLU A 162 25.95 34.20 33.77
N ASN A 163 24.65 34.46 33.69
CA ASN A 163 23.63 33.94 34.62
C ASN A 163 22.77 32.83 33.98
N PHE A 164 23.12 32.39 32.78
CA PHE A 164 22.38 31.36 32.05
C PHE A 164 22.87 29.97 32.45
N ASP A 165 22.14 29.33 33.35
CA ASP A 165 22.35 27.93 33.70
C ASP A 165 21.42 27.03 32.88
N TYR A 166 21.99 26.24 31.96
CA TYR A 166 21.25 25.32 31.09
C TYR A 166 20.60 24.15 31.85
N THR A 167 20.97 23.93 33.12
CA THR A 167 20.41 22.88 33.97
C THR A 167 19.13 23.30 34.68
N ILE A 168 18.83 24.61 34.70
CA ILE A 168 17.64 25.17 35.34
C ILE A 168 16.59 25.45 34.25
N ASN A 169 15.43 24.78 34.34
CA ASN A 169 14.25 25.13 33.56
C ASN A 169 13.77 26.52 33.97
N SER A 170 14.34 27.55 33.36
CA SER A 170 14.08 28.96 33.68
C SER A 170 12.59 29.32 33.56
N CYS A 171 11.86 28.68 32.65
CA CYS A 171 10.41 28.86 32.53
C CYS A 171 9.60 28.30 33.71
N GLU A 172 10.04 27.22 34.37
CA GLU A 172 9.33 26.66 35.54
C GLU A 172 9.77 27.31 36.85
N SER A 173 11.06 27.69 36.98
CA SER A 173 11.59 28.19 38.25
C SER A 173 11.26 29.65 38.54
N SER A 174 11.01 30.46 37.50
CA SER A 174 10.93 31.92 37.64
C SER A 174 9.60 32.55 37.19
N ASN A 175 8.64 31.77 36.68
CA ASN A 175 7.43 32.29 36.01
C ASN A 175 7.73 33.39 34.96
N ALA A 176 8.97 33.47 34.45
CA ALA A 176 9.42 34.55 33.57
C ALA A 176 9.11 34.31 32.09
N CYS A 177 8.47 33.18 31.77
CA CYS A 177 8.05 32.84 30.42
C CYS A 177 6.56 33.16 30.24
N TYR A 178 6.26 34.03 29.29
CA TYR A 178 4.91 34.33 28.87
C TYR A 178 4.53 33.37 27.75
N ILE A 179 3.47 32.59 27.95
CA ILE A 179 2.95 31.65 26.95
C ILE A 179 1.71 32.29 26.34
N GLU A 180 1.81 32.74 25.10
CA GLU A 180 0.70 33.28 24.34
C GLU A 180 0.22 32.27 23.29
N LYS A 181 -1.10 32.12 23.17
CA LYS A 181 -1.71 31.32 22.12
C LYS A 181 -2.08 32.23 20.96
N ILE A 182 -1.29 32.19 19.89
CA ILE A 182 -1.57 32.95 18.68
C ILE A 182 -2.37 32.06 17.71
N VAL A 183 -3.48 32.60 17.24
CA VAL A 183 -4.35 31.96 16.25
C VAL A 183 -4.22 32.75 14.96
N GLU A 184 -3.63 32.13 13.94
CA GLU A 184 -3.51 32.69 12.60
C GLU A 184 -4.58 32.05 11.72
N ASN A 185 -5.57 32.83 11.32
CA ASN A 185 -6.66 32.37 10.46
C ASN A 185 -6.28 32.57 8.99
N ASP A 186 -6.91 31.77 8.12
CA ASP A 186 -6.85 31.91 6.66
C ASP A 186 -5.43 31.78 6.07
N VAL A 187 -4.59 30.93 6.69
CA VAL A 187 -3.28 30.63 6.13
C VAL A 187 -3.46 29.71 4.93
N ARG A 188 -3.04 30.20 3.77
CA ARG A 188 -3.16 29.47 2.51
C ARG A 188 -2.13 28.33 2.43
N VAL A 189 -2.61 27.09 2.35
CA VAL A 189 -1.75 25.90 2.20
C VAL A 189 -1.15 25.86 0.79
N SER A 190 0.12 25.46 0.67
CA SER A 190 0.74 25.27 -0.64
C SER A 190 0.04 24.17 -1.44
N ILE A 191 -0.03 24.32 -2.76
CA ILE A 191 -0.70 23.34 -3.63
C ILE A 191 -0.11 21.93 -3.50
N PHE A 192 1.20 21.81 -3.25
CA PHE A 192 1.87 20.52 -3.06
C PHE A 192 1.40 19.82 -1.78
N MET A 193 1.32 20.54 -0.65
CA MET A 193 0.82 19.99 0.60
C MET A 193 -0.66 19.61 0.50
N TYR A 194 -1.44 20.39 -0.24
CA TYR A 194 -2.84 20.07 -0.51
C TYR A 194 -3.01 18.77 -1.31
N ILE A 195 -2.20 18.57 -2.36
CA ILE A 195 -2.20 17.32 -3.14
C ILE A 195 -1.87 16.12 -2.24
N ILE A 196 -0.87 16.25 -1.36
CA ILE A 196 -0.51 15.20 -0.39
C ILE A 196 -1.68 14.90 0.54
N ALA A 197 -2.38 15.93 1.04
CA ALA A 197 -3.55 15.77 1.89
C ALA A 197 -4.70 15.02 1.18
N VAL A 198 -5.00 15.35 -0.08
CA VAL A 198 -6.04 14.67 -0.87
C VAL A 198 -5.69 13.20 -1.11
N ILE A 199 -4.44 12.93 -1.49
CA ILE A 199 -3.96 11.55 -1.69
C ILE A 199 -4.03 10.77 -0.40
N SER A 200 -3.61 11.37 0.72
CA SER A 200 -3.69 10.72 2.01
C SER A 200 -5.15 10.44 2.40
N PHE A 201 -6.06 11.37 2.18
CA PHE A 201 -7.50 11.17 2.42
C PHE A 201 -8.07 9.97 1.64
N VAL A 202 -7.79 9.89 0.33
CA VAL A 202 -8.17 8.72 -0.49
C VAL A 202 -7.47 7.46 0.01
N GLY A 203 -6.19 7.57 0.34
CA GLY A 203 -5.37 6.49 0.88
C GLY A 203 -5.91 5.92 2.18
N TRP A 204 -6.44 6.76 3.08
CA TRP A 204 -7.05 6.35 4.35
C TRP A 204 -8.30 5.50 4.15
N PHE A 205 -9.15 5.90 3.20
CA PHE A 205 -10.32 5.10 2.84
C PHE A 205 -9.89 3.70 2.35
N LEU A 206 -8.95 3.64 1.41
CA LEU A 206 -8.43 2.38 0.88
C LEU A 206 -7.71 1.56 1.96
N PHE A 207 -6.91 2.21 2.81
CA PHE A 207 -6.17 1.59 3.91
C PHE A 207 -7.11 0.97 4.95
N SER A 208 -8.19 1.66 5.32
CA SER A 208 -9.16 1.14 6.29
C SER A 208 -9.83 -0.16 5.81
N ILE A 209 -10.14 -0.24 4.52
CA ILE A 209 -10.79 -1.41 3.90
C ILE A 209 -9.77 -2.54 3.71
N PHE A 210 -8.72 -2.30 2.92
CA PHE A 210 -7.78 -3.35 2.53
C PHE A 210 -6.82 -3.72 3.65
N GLY A 211 -6.33 -2.73 4.42
CA GLY A 211 -5.49 -2.97 5.59
C GLY A 211 -6.25 -3.69 6.69
N GLY A 212 -7.50 -3.32 6.95
CA GLY A 212 -8.36 -3.98 7.94
C GLY A 212 -8.61 -5.46 7.62
N ILE A 213 -9.00 -5.77 6.37
CA ILE A 213 -9.15 -7.17 5.92
C ILE A 213 -7.81 -7.90 6.00
N GLY A 214 -6.75 -7.27 5.48
CA GLY A 214 -5.40 -7.80 5.40
C GLY A 214 -4.76 -8.17 6.73
N LEU A 215 -5.02 -7.40 7.79
CA LEU A 215 -4.51 -7.69 9.13
C LEU A 215 -4.97 -9.06 9.63
N ILE A 216 -6.18 -9.49 9.24
CA ILE A 216 -6.74 -10.79 9.61
C ILE A 216 -6.34 -11.86 8.60
N THR A 217 -6.46 -11.56 7.30
CA THR A 217 -6.29 -12.57 6.24
C THR A 217 -4.83 -12.95 6.00
N LEU A 218 -3.88 -12.03 6.10
CA LEU A 218 -2.47 -12.31 5.85
C LEU A 218 -1.89 -13.42 6.76
N PRO A 219 -1.97 -13.32 8.10
CA PRO A 219 -1.45 -14.38 8.97
C PRO A 219 -2.25 -15.69 8.80
N SER A 220 -3.57 -15.60 8.64
CA SER A 220 -4.44 -16.75 8.41
C SER A 220 -4.08 -17.50 7.12
N ASP A 221 -3.82 -16.78 6.04
CA ASP A 221 -3.41 -17.34 4.74
C ASP A 221 -2.04 -18.02 4.83
N LEU A 222 -1.07 -17.42 5.52
CA LEU A 222 0.26 -17.98 5.70
C LEU A 222 0.20 -19.33 6.44
N ILE A 223 -0.59 -19.39 7.53
CA ILE A 223 -0.81 -20.63 8.30
C ILE A 223 -1.61 -21.65 7.48
N SER A 224 -2.66 -21.20 6.79
CA SER A 224 -3.49 -22.04 5.93
C SER A 224 -2.71 -22.62 4.75
N SER A 225 -1.78 -21.85 4.17
CA SER A 225 -0.89 -22.30 3.10
C SER A 225 0.00 -23.46 3.55
N PHE A 226 0.48 -23.44 4.81
CA PHE A 226 1.21 -24.56 5.39
C PHE A 226 0.32 -25.79 5.62
N LYS A 227 -0.90 -25.58 6.14
CA LYS A 227 -1.86 -26.66 6.44
C LYS A 227 -2.38 -27.35 5.18
N ASN A 228 -2.71 -26.56 4.16
CA ASN A 228 -3.31 -27.00 2.90
C ASN A 228 -2.28 -27.21 1.79
N ARG A 229 -1.01 -27.45 2.16
CA ARG A 229 0.07 -27.66 1.19
C ARG A 229 -0.22 -28.86 0.26
N PRO A 230 0.18 -28.78 -1.02
CA PRO A 230 0.09 -29.91 -1.94
C PRO A 230 0.83 -31.12 -1.38
N ARG A 231 0.22 -32.32 -1.51
CA ARG A 231 0.86 -33.57 -1.10
C ARG A 231 1.27 -34.34 -2.34
N PRO A 232 2.45 -34.98 -2.36
CA PRO A 232 2.93 -35.70 -3.52
C PRO A 232 1.93 -36.77 -3.96
N ILE A 233 1.60 -36.78 -5.25
CA ILE A 233 0.74 -37.80 -5.88
C ILE A 233 1.54 -38.66 -6.87
N GLY A 234 1.22 -39.96 -6.93
CA GLY A 234 1.81 -40.88 -7.90
C GLY A 234 1.26 -40.69 -9.32
N LYS A 235 2.00 -41.19 -10.32
CA LYS A 235 1.67 -41.06 -11.77
C LYS A 235 0.30 -41.61 -12.12
N GLU A 236 -0.10 -42.74 -11.55
CA GLU A 236 -1.43 -43.33 -11.81
C GLU A 236 -2.56 -42.46 -11.28
N LYS A 237 -2.42 -41.94 -10.06
CA LYS A 237 -3.41 -41.03 -9.45
C LYS A 237 -3.50 -39.72 -10.24
N TYR A 238 -2.37 -39.18 -10.69
CA TYR A 238 -2.33 -38.01 -11.56
C TYR A 238 -3.09 -38.26 -12.87
N LYS A 239 -2.85 -39.38 -13.56
CA LYS A 239 -3.56 -39.73 -14.80
C LYS A 239 -5.08 -39.83 -14.58
N LYS A 240 -5.52 -40.47 -13.49
CA LYS A 240 -6.94 -40.58 -13.13
C LYS A 240 -7.59 -39.21 -12.89
N LEU A 241 -6.96 -38.36 -12.06
CA LEU A 241 -7.45 -37.02 -11.77
C LEU A 241 -7.47 -36.13 -13.02
N LYS A 242 -6.43 -36.21 -13.85
CA LYS A 242 -6.36 -35.44 -15.11
C LYS A 242 -7.49 -35.81 -16.06
N ASN A 243 -7.82 -37.10 -16.16
CA ASN A 243 -8.97 -37.56 -16.94
C ASN A 243 -10.30 -37.03 -16.36
N GLU A 244 -10.49 -37.08 -15.04
CA GLU A 244 -11.70 -36.55 -14.39
C GLU A 244 -11.87 -35.05 -14.62
N ILE A 245 -10.80 -34.27 -14.48
CA ILE A 245 -10.79 -32.83 -14.77
C ILE A 245 -11.08 -32.59 -16.26
N GLY A 246 -10.52 -33.39 -17.17
CA GLY A 246 -10.81 -33.31 -18.60
C GLY A 246 -12.28 -33.55 -18.93
N LEU A 247 -12.93 -34.51 -18.28
CA LEU A 247 -14.38 -34.75 -18.44
C LEU A 247 -15.21 -33.57 -17.92
N ARG A 248 -14.84 -33.00 -16.77
CA ARG A 248 -15.48 -31.79 -16.24
C ARG A 248 -15.30 -30.59 -17.17
N ALA A 249 -14.11 -30.41 -17.74
CA ALA A 249 -13.81 -29.37 -18.72
C ALA A 249 -14.71 -29.52 -19.96
N ALA A 250 -14.87 -30.74 -20.48
CA ALA A 250 -15.75 -31.02 -21.61
C ALA A 250 -17.21 -30.64 -21.30
N SER A 251 -17.73 -31.01 -20.11
CA SER A 251 -19.09 -30.62 -19.71
C SER A 251 -19.26 -29.10 -19.54
N LEU A 252 -18.20 -28.38 -19.15
CA LEU A 252 -18.23 -26.91 -19.09
C LEU A 252 -18.21 -26.29 -20.49
N MET A 253 -17.49 -26.88 -21.45
CA MET A 253 -17.54 -26.44 -22.84
C MET A 253 -18.93 -26.64 -23.48
N GLU A 254 -19.69 -27.65 -23.05
CA GLU A 254 -21.09 -27.79 -23.48
C GLU A 254 -21.97 -26.69 -22.89
N LYS A 255 -21.83 -26.40 -21.59
CA LYS A 255 -22.53 -25.29 -20.93
C LYS A 255 -22.18 -23.93 -21.53
N SER A 256 -20.94 -23.73 -22.00
CA SER A 256 -20.55 -22.47 -22.65
C SER A 256 -21.37 -22.24 -23.91
N LYS A 257 -21.58 -23.27 -24.73
CA LYS A 257 -22.39 -23.19 -25.95
C LYS A 257 -23.85 -22.86 -25.65
N GLU A 258 -24.41 -23.35 -24.54
CA GLU A 258 -25.76 -22.99 -24.10
C GLU A 258 -25.85 -21.51 -23.70
N ILE A 259 -24.83 -21.00 -23.01
CA ILE A 259 -24.74 -19.58 -22.63
C ILE A 259 -24.58 -18.70 -23.86
N ASP A 260 -23.78 -19.12 -24.84
CA ASP A 260 -23.59 -18.38 -26.10
C ASP A 260 -24.91 -18.26 -26.88
N LYS A 261 -25.72 -19.33 -26.93
CA LYS A 261 -27.08 -19.27 -27.51
C LYS A 261 -27.98 -18.29 -26.77
N LEU A 262 -27.99 -18.36 -25.43
CA LEU A 262 -28.78 -17.42 -24.62
C LEU A 262 -28.32 -15.97 -24.77
N ARG A 263 -27.03 -15.75 -25.02
CA ARG A 263 -26.45 -14.44 -25.30
C ARG A 263 -26.95 -13.90 -26.63
N GLU A 264 -26.97 -14.72 -27.68
CA GLU A 264 -27.54 -14.36 -28.98
C GLU A 264 -29.05 -14.05 -28.88
N ASP A 265 -29.82 -14.90 -28.21
CA ASP A 265 -31.27 -14.71 -28.00
C ASP A 265 -31.61 -13.44 -27.20
N SER A 266 -30.65 -12.94 -26.42
CA SER A 266 -30.80 -11.78 -25.56
C SER A 266 -30.23 -10.48 -26.14
N LYS A 267 -29.58 -10.51 -27.31
CA LYS A 267 -28.91 -9.31 -27.91
C LYS A 267 -29.84 -8.11 -28.09
N ASN A 268 -31.08 -8.35 -28.52
CA ASN A 268 -32.05 -7.30 -28.81
C ASN A 268 -33.01 -7.02 -27.63
N LYS A 269 -32.80 -7.66 -26.47
CA LYS A 269 -33.69 -7.52 -25.32
C LYS A 269 -33.27 -6.37 -24.41
N SER A 270 -34.24 -5.75 -23.75
CA SER A 270 -33.99 -4.69 -22.76
C SER A 270 -33.09 -5.19 -21.63
N ARG A 271 -32.18 -4.32 -21.14
CA ARG A 271 -31.27 -4.60 -20.02
C ARG A 271 -32.00 -5.06 -18.74
N PHE A 272 -33.28 -4.73 -18.62
CA PHE A 272 -34.14 -5.07 -17.48
C PHE A 272 -34.97 -6.35 -17.67
N SER A 273 -34.95 -6.97 -18.86
CA SER A 273 -35.71 -8.19 -19.13
C SER A 273 -35.23 -9.36 -18.27
N LYS A 274 -36.15 -10.29 -17.99
CA LYS A 274 -35.90 -11.48 -17.17
C LYS A 274 -34.78 -12.34 -17.77
N GLU A 275 -34.74 -12.45 -19.08
CA GLU A 275 -33.75 -13.23 -19.83
C GLU A 275 -32.35 -12.64 -19.75
N VAL A 276 -32.21 -11.31 -19.84
CA VAL A 276 -30.91 -10.64 -19.66
C VAL A 276 -30.41 -10.80 -18.22
N LYS A 277 -31.32 -10.78 -17.23
CA LYS A 277 -30.96 -11.06 -15.83
C LYS A 277 -30.55 -12.52 -15.63
N GLU A 278 -31.25 -13.46 -16.28
CA GLU A 278 -30.93 -14.89 -16.22
C GLU A 278 -29.57 -15.20 -16.88
N LEU A 279 -29.30 -14.60 -18.05
CA LEU A 279 -28.01 -14.70 -18.74
C LEU A 279 -26.87 -14.27 -17.82
N LYS A 280 -26.97 -13.08 -17.20
CA LYS A 280 -25.95 -12.58 -16.27
C LYS A 280 -25.73 -13.52 -15.08
N ARG A 281 -26.80 -14.13 -14.55
CA ARG A 281 -26.68 -15.11 -13.46
C ARG A 281 -25.94 -16.36 -13.93
N LYS A 282 -26.32 -16.92 -15.09
CA LYS A 282 -25.69 -18.10 -15.68
C LYS A 282 -24.22 -17.85 -16.04
N GLU A 283 -23.90 -16.69 -16.62
CA GLU A 283 -22.51 -16.28 -16.90
C GLU A 283 -21.69 -16.21 -15.59
N LYS A 284 -22.23 -15.63 -14.51
CA LYS A 284 -21.52 -15.56 -13.23
C LYS A 284 -21.31 -16.93 -12.59
N GLU A 285 -22.30 -17.82 -12.65
CA GLU A 285 -22.18 -19.20 -12.17
C GLU A 285 -21.18 -20.02 -13.00
N PHE A 286 -21.16 -19.79 -14.32
CA PHE A 286 -20.23 -20.40 -15.24
C PHE A 286 -18.79 -19.97 -14.96
N GLN A 287 -18.54 -18.65 -14.82
CA GLN A 287 -17.23 -18.11 -14.42
C GLN A 287 -16.74 -18.72 -13.10
N LYS A 288 -17.62 -18.83 -12.09
CA LYS A 288 -17.29 -19.47 -10.81
C LYS A 288 -16.93 -20.96 -10.98
N SER A 289 -17.56 -21.64 -11.94
CA SER A 289 -17.30 -23.05 -12.21
C SER A 289 -15.98 -23.27 -12.96
N ILE A 290 -15.64 -22.40 -13.90
CA ILE A 290 -14.32 -22.37 -14.56
C ILE A 290 -13.23 -22.16 -13.51
N LEU A 291 -13.36 -21.13 -12.66
CA LEU A 291 -12.33 -20.81 -11.65
C LEU A 291 -12.10 -21.97 -10.67
N LYS A 292 -13.15 -22.70 -10.29
CA LYS A 292 -13.01 -23.91 -9.47
C LYS A 292 -12.32 -25.06 -10.21
N LEU A 293 -12.57 -25.20 -11.51
CA LEU A 293 -11.92 -26.23 -12.33
C LEU A 293 -10.44 -25.92 -12.49
N GLU A 294 -10.09 -24.66 -12.78
CA GLU A 294 -8.71 -24.18 -12.85
C GLU A 294 -7.98 -24.37 -11.52
N ASP A 295 -8.59 -23.99 -10.39
CA ASP A 295 -8.01 -24.23 -9.05
C ASP A 295 -7.79 -25.73 -8.79
N SER A 296 -8.71 -26.59 -9.22
CA SER A 296 -8.55 -28.05 -9.11
C SER A 296 -7.42 -28.58 -9.98
N TYR A 297 -7.29 -28.06 -11.21
CA TYR A 297 -6.22 -28.41 -12.13
C TYR A 297 -4.85 -27.98 -11.60
N ASN A 298 -4.72 -26.72 -11.17
CA ASN A 298 -3.48 -26.17 -10.63
C ASN A 298 -3.05 -26.93 -9.37
N LYS A 299 -3.96 -27.21 -8.43
CA LYS A 299 -3.65 -28.02 -7.23
C LYS A 299 -3.18 -29.42 -7.58
N MET A 300 -3.79 -30.05 -8.58
CA MET A 300 -3.38 -31.37 -9.06
C MET A 300 -1.98 -31.30 -9.68
N GLU A 301 -1.73 -30.30 -10.53
CA GLU A 301 -0.45 -30.10 -11.20
C GLU A 301 0.66 -29.85 -10.17
N ASP A 302 0.47 -28.90 -9.25
CA ASP A 302 1.41 -28.59 -8.16
C ASP A 302 1.72 -29.81 -7.28
N SER A 303 0.70 -30.64 -6.99
CA SER A 303 0.89 -31.87 -6.23
C SER A 303 1.78 -32.89 -6.95
N TYR A 304 1.81 -32.87 -8.29
CA TYR A 304 2.60 -33.78 -9.10
C TYR A 304 3.98 -33.23 -9.45
N THR A 305 4.07 -31.95 -9.78
CA THR A 305 5.31 -31.26 -10.19
C THR A 305 6.16 -30.88 -8.99
N GLU A 306 5.59 -30.17 -8.03
CA GLU A 306 6.33 -29.66 -6.86
C GLU A 306 6.44 -30.69 -5.74
N LYS A 307 5.59 -31.74 -5.73
CA LYS A 307 5.64 -32.87 -4.77
C LYS A 307 5.73 -32.45 -3.30
N GLY A 308 5.14 -31.31 -2.95
CA GLY A 308 5.21 -30.74 -1.61
C GLY A 308 6.30 -29.70 -1.41
N GLY A 309 6.91 -29.18 -2.48
CA GLY A 309 7.71 -27.96 -2.48
C GLY A 309 8.94 -27.97 -1.56
N ASN A 310 9.57 -26.80 -1.40
CA ASN A 310 10.69 -26.65 -0.49
C ASN A 310 10.19 -26.61 0.97
N ILE A 311 10.64 -27.57 1.79
CA ILE A 311 10.29 -27.69 3.21
C ILE A 311 10.63 -26.41 3.98
N LEU A 312 11.77 -25.77 3.67
CA LEU A 312 12.20 -24.54 4.33
C LEU A 312 11.19 -23.40 4.11
N VAL A 313 10.68 -23.26 2.88
CA VAL A 313 9.69 -22.23 2.53
C VAL A 313 8.37 -22.47 3.27
N GLN A 314 8.00 -23.73 3.48
CA GLN A 314 6.78 -24.08 4.21
C GLN A 314 6.88 -23.72 5.70
N PHE A 315 8.00 -24.07 6.34
CA PHE A 315 8.24 -23.66 7.73
C PHE A 315 8.38 -22.15 7.87
N ALA A 316 9.02 -21.47 6.91
CA ALA A 316 9.11 -20.02 6.87
C ALA A 316 7.72 -19.37 6.80
N LYS A 317 6.81 -19.88 5.95
CA LYS A 317 5.42 -19.41 5.89
C LYS A 317 4.68 -19.60 7.22
N LEU A 318 4.85 -20.74 7.88
CA LEU A 318 4.24 -20.99 9.19
C LEU A 318 4.77 -20.03 10.25
N LEU A 319 6.09 -19.85 10.34
CA LEU A 319 6.73 -18.96 11.31
C LEU A 319 6.30 -17.50 11.07
N LEU A 320 6.32 -17.06 9.81
CA LEU A 320 5.84 -15.73 9.42
C LEU A 320 4.35 -15.55 9.71
N GLY A 321 3.54 -16.60 9.56
CA GLY A 321 2.12 -16.57 9.89
C GLY A 321 1.86 -16.44 11.39
N ILE A 322 2.63 -17.13 12.24
CA ILE A 322 2.52 -17.01 13.71
C ILE A 322 3.01 -15.63 14.16
N PHE A 323 4.19 -15.22 13.72
CA PHE A 323 4.76 -13.91 14.03
C PHE A 323 3.83 -12.78 13.54
N GLY A 324 3.33 -12.93 12.32
CA GLY A 324 2.35 -12.03 11.73
C GLY A 324 1.04 -11.97 12.51
N GLY A 325 0.56 -13.10 13.04
CA GLY A 325 -0.63 -13.15 13.89
C GLY A 325 -0.43 -12.34 15.17
N ILE A 326 0.77 -12.41 15.78
CA ILE A 326 1.13 -11.59 16.94
C ILE A 326 1.18 -10.11 16.55
N LEU A 327 1.84 -9.75 15.45
CA LEU A 327 1.90 -8.36 14.98
C LEU A 327 0.51 -7.79 14.68
N SER A 328 -0.36 -8.54 14.01
CA SER A 328 -1.73 -8.12 13.74
C SER A 328 -2.52 -7.92 15.02
N LEU A 329 -2.37 -8.81 16.01
CA LEU A 329 -3.02 -8.67 17.31
C LEU A 329 -2.51 -7.43 18.08
N VAL A 330 -1.20 -7.20 18.07
CA VAL A 330 -0.58 -5.99 18.65
C VAL A 330 -1.14 -4.73 17.98
N TRP A 331 -1.24 -4.72 16.65
CA TRP A 331 -1.83 -3.60 15.92
C TRP A 331 -3.29 -3.35 16.28
N VAL A 332 -4.12 -4.40 16.33
CA VAL A 332 -5.54 -4.27 16.70
C VAL A 332 -5.68 -3.73 18.12
N ILE A 333 -4.90 -4.25 19.08
CA ILE A 333 -4.90 -3.76 20.46
C ILE A 333 -4.47 -2.29 20.51
N HIS A 334 -3.38 -1.92 19.82
CA HIS A 334 -2.90 -0.54 19.79
C HIS A 334 -3.91 0.42 19.17
N ILE A 335 -4.58 0.03 18.08
CA ILE A 335 -5.64 0.81 17.47
C ILE A 335 -6.77 1.08 18.46
N ILE A 336 -7.20 0.07 19.22
CA ILE A 336 -8.30 0.20 20.19
C ILE A 336 -7.89 1.05 21.39
N LEU A 337 -6.71 0.78 21.99
CA LEU A 337 -6.29 1.42 23.24
C LEU A 337 -5.76 2.85 23.05
N TYR A 338 -5.15 3.14 21.90
CA TYR A 338 -4.52 4.42 21.61
C TYR A 338 -5.27 5.21 20.54
N SER A 339 -5.31 4.71 19.30
CA SER A 339 -5.80 5.49 18.15
C SER A 339 -7.29 5.84 18.26
N LEU A 340 -8.11 4.89 18.70
CA LEU A 340 -9.56 5.08 18.85
C LEU A 340 -9.89 6.04 19.99
N MET A 341 -9.21 5.90 21.14
CA MET A 341 -9.38 6.81 22.28
C MET A 341 -9.02 8.25 21.93
N LYS A 342 -7.88 8.43 21.24
CA LYS A 342 -7.46 9.75 20.75
C LYS A 342 -8.46 10.36 19.78
N SER A 343 -9.11 9.55 18.94
CA SER A 343 -10.18 10.01 18.03
C SER A 343 -11.42 10.52 18.76
N PHE A 344 -11.65 10.11 20.00
CA PHE A 344 -12.75 10.59 20.85
C PHE A 344 -12.34 11.75 21.79
N ASN A 345 -11.16 12.35 21.59
CA ASN A 345 -10.56 13.34 22.48
C ASN A 345 -10.43 12.86 23.93
N ALA A 346 -10.33 11.54 24.13
CA ALA A 346 -10.06 10.94 25.43
C ALA A 346 -8.56 10.66 25.60
N GLU A 347 -8.08 10.65 26.84
CA GLU A 347 -6.71 10.25 27.13
C GLU A 347 -6.49 8.78 26.70
N PRO A 348 -5.39 8.46 26.00
CA PRO A 348 -5.09 7.08 25.62
C PRO A 348 -4.99 6.17 26.84
N ILE A 349 -5.62 5.00 26.77
CA ILE A 349 -5.60 4.03 27.89
C ILE A 349 -4.18 3.49 28.09
N SER A 350 -3.43 3.32 27.00
CA SER A 350 -2.06 2.85 27.05
C SER A 350 -1.27 3.29 25.81
N THR A 351 -0.01 3.66 26.02
CA THR A 351 0.98 3.96 24.97
C THR A 351 2.01 2.84 24.83
N PHE A 352 1.63 1.61 25.21
CA PHE A 352 2.55 0.48 25.37
C PHE A 352 3.47 0.24 24.16
N LEU A 353 2.96 0.36 22.93
CA LEU A 353 3.77 0.09 21.73
C LEU A 353 4.86 1.14 21.54
N SER A 354 4.57 2.42 21.79
CA SER A 354 5.57 3.50 21.80
C SER A 354 6.60 3.30 22.91
N SER A 355 6.16 2.86 24.10
CA SER A 355 7.04 2.58 25.23
C SER A 355 7.98 1.40 24.97
N ILE A 356 7.48 0.32 24.38
CA ILE A 356 8.29 -0.82 23.92
C ILE A 356 9.33 -0.35 22.91
N LEU A 357 8.93 0.43 21.90
CA LEU A 357 9.85 0.94 20.89
C LEU A 357 10.94 1.83 21.49
N SER A 358 10.59 2.74 22.40
CA SER A 358 11.54 3.60 23.13
C SER A 358 12.50 2.79 24.01
N THR A 359 12.02 1.73 24.64
CA THR A 359 12.87 0.82 25.44
C THR A 359 13.84 0.05 24.54
N LEU A 360 13.35 -0.46 23.40
CA LEU A 360 14.16 -1.23 22.46
C LEU A 360 15.13 -0.35 21.67
N SER A 361 14.87 0.95 21.51
CA SER A 361 15.80 1.88 20.87
C SER A 361 17.03 2.19 21.72
N ALA A 362 17.07 1.76 23.00
CA ALA A 362 18.31 1.72 23.77
C ALA A 362 19.36 0.79 23.14
N ILE A 363 18.91 -0.23 22.39
CA ILE A 363 19.78 -1.05 21.55
C ILE A 363 19.81 -0.41 20.16
N PRO A 364 21.00 -0.03 19.64
CA PRO A 364 21.11 0.52 18.29
C PRO A 364 20.39 -0.36 17.26
N PHE A 365 19.67 0.26 16.33
CA PHE A 365 18.96 -0.37 15.22
C PHE A 365 17.74 -1.26 15.57
N VAL A 366 17.64 -1.80 16.80
CA VAL A 366 16.52 -2.72 17.14
C VAL A 366 15.18 -2.00 17.16
N GLY A 367 15.11 -0.82 17.77
CA GLY A 367 13.88 -0.01 17.79
C GLY A 367 13.43 0.42 16.38
N THR A 368 14.38 0.86 15.54
CA THR A 368 14.09 1.29 14.15
C THR A 368 13.69 0.11 13.26
N ALA A 369 14.33 -1.05 13.40
CA ALA A 369 13.97 -2.27 12.69
C ALA A 369 12.58 -2.80 13.08
N LEU A 370 12.22 -2.75 14.37
CA LEU A 370 10.87 -3.12 14.82
C LEU A 370 9.83 -2.14 14.28
N TYR A 371 10.13 -0.84 14.30
CA TYR A 371 9.25 0.19 13.74
C TYR A 371 9.04 0.00 12.22
N ALA A 372 10.11 -0.30 11.47
CA ALA A 372 10.03 -0.64 10.06
C ALA A 372 9.21 -1.92 9.82
N SER A 373 9.41 -2.95 10.66
CA SER A 373 8.67 -4.22 10.57
C SER A 373 7.16 -4.02 10.77
N LEU A 374 6.77 -3.18 11.74
CA LEU A 374 5.38 -2.80 11.99
C LEU A 374 4.77 -2.06 10.78
N ALA A 375 5.52 -1.15 10.17
CA ALA A 375 5.08 -0.38 9.00
C ALA A 375 4.93 -1.27 7.75
N PHE A 376 5.92 -2.11 7.46
CA PHE A 376 5.86 -3.06 6.35
C PHE A 376 4.79 -4.13 6.55
N TRP A 377 4.49 -4.51 7.80
CA TRP A 377 3.38 -5.40 8.09
C TRP A 377 2.04 -4.81 7.64
N LEU A 378 1.79 -3.52 7.92
CA LEU A 378 0.59 -2.83 7.43
C LEU A 378 0.53 -2.77 5.91
N LEU A 379 1.65 -2.49 5.24
CA LEU A 379 1.71 -2.50 3.77
C LEU A 379 1.42 -3.90 3.21
N ALA A 380 2.02 -4.95 3.79
CA ALA A 380 1.77 -6.34 3.41
C ALA A 380 0.30 -6.74 3.65
N SER A 381 -0.32 -6.25 4.73
CA SER A 381 -1.76 -6.40 4.98
C SER A 381 -2.57 -5.76 3.86
N VAL A 382 -2.29 -4.52 3.44
CA VAL A 382 -3.02 -3.89 2.31
C VAL A 382 -2.89 -4.72 1.03
N VAL A 383 -1.67 -5.17 0.69
CA VAL A 383 -1.43 -6.01 -0.49
C VAL A 383 -2.24 -7.30 -0.43
N ASN A 384 -2.25 -7.99 0.71
CA ASN A 384 -3.06 -9.21 0.89
C ASN A 384 -4.56 -8.91 0.89
N GLY A 385 -4.99 -7.78 1.45
CA GLY A 385 -6.36 -7.29 1.36
C GLY A 385 -6.82 -7.11 -0.09
N ASN A 386 -5.98 -6.50 -0.93
CA ASN A 386 -6.24 -6.35 -2.37
C ASN A 386 -6.36 -7.71 -3.11
N MET A 387 -5.62 -8.74 -2.68
CA MET A 387 -5.75 -10.10 -3.24
C MET A 387 -7.10 -10.75 -2.90
N LYS A 388 -7.66 -10.46 -1.72
CA LYS A 388 -8.91 -11.08 -1.25
C LYS A 388 -10.15 -10.32 -1.64
N PHE A 389 -10.05 -9.00 -1.68
CA PHE A 389 -11.18 -8.12 -1.83
C PHE A 389 -11.24 -7.56 -3.26
N GLY A 390 -11.77 -8.38 -4.17
CA GLY A 390 -12.19 -7.93 -5.50
C GLY A 390 -13.65 -7.48 -5.46
N MET A 391 -13.90 -6.19 -5.20
CA MET A 391 -15.26 -5.66 -5.32
C MET A 391 -15.52 -5.09 -6.71
N LYS A 392 -16.70 -5.39 -7.26
CA LYS A 392 -17.28 -4.61 -8.35
C LYS A 392 -18.26 -3.63 -7.72
N PHE A 393 -17.82 -2.39 -7.46
CA PHE A 393 -18.77 -1.31 -7.23
C PHE A 393 -19.54 -1.05 -8.54
N GLU A 394 -20.73 -0.45 -8.46
CA GLU A 394 -21.53 -0.14 -9.65
C GLU A 394 -20.82 0.82 -10.63
N ILE A 395 -19.77 1.51 -10.18
CA ILE A 395 -19.01 2.51 -10.95
C ILE A 395 -17.58 2.03 -11.30
N PHE A 396 -16.95 1.18 -10.47
CA PHE A 396 -15.59 0.69 -10.71
C PHE A 396 -15.42 -0.78 -10.29
N ALA A 397 -14.76 -1.58 -11.14
CA ALA A 397 -14.34 -2.93 -10.79
C ALA A 397 -12.91 -2.90 -10.22
N ILE A 398 -12.76 -3.27 -8.95
CA ILE A 398 -11.45 -3.53 -8.34
C ILE A 398 -10.98 -4.89 -8.85
N HIS A 399 -9.86 -4.89 -9.57
CA HIS A 399 -9.24 -6.09 -10.12
C HIS A 399 -8.40 -6.77 -9.03
N PRO A 400 -8.77 -7.98 -8.55
CA PRO A 400 -7.98 -8.66 -7.52
C PRO A 400 -6.62 -9.11 -8.08
N LEU A 401 -5.60 -9.08 -7.22
CA LEU A 401 -4.29 -9.67 -7.52
C LEU A 401 -4.39 -11.20 -7.49
N VAL A 402 -3.98 -11.85 -8.59
CA VAL A 402 -4.00 -13.30 -8.79
C VAL A 402 -2.59 -13.76 -9.13
N ILE A 403 -2.10 -14.75 -8.40
CA ILE A 403 -0.75 -15.30 -8.57
C ILE A 403 -0.62 -15.87 -9.98
N LYS A 404 0.41 -15.47 -10.73
CA LYS A 404 0.63 -15.85 -12.15
C LYS A 404 -0.61 -15.62 -13.04
N GLY A 405 -1.45 -14.66 -12.69
CA GLY A 405 -2.78 -14.51 -13.30
C GLY A 405 -3.20 -13.06 -13.51
N THR A 406 -2.39 -12.09 -13.11
CA THR A 406 -2.76 -10.68 -13.19
C THR A 406 -2.21 -10.06 -14.47
N LEU A 407 -3.14 -9.61 -15.33
CA LEU A 407 -2.83 -8.79 -16.50
C LEU A 407 -2.18 -7.48 -16.09
N MET A 408 -1.29 -6.96 -16.92
CA MET A 408 -0.52 -5.75 -16.64
C MET A 408 -1.36 -4.51 -16.25
N ASN A 409 -2.50 -4.29 -16.92
CA ASN A 409 -3.41 -3.19 -16.58
C ASN A 409 -3.96 -3.32 -15.14
N SER A 410 -4.36 -4.53 -14.74
CA SER A 410 -4.80 -4.82 -13.38
C SER A 410 -3.67 -4.70 -12.36
N LEU A 411 -2.43 -5.03 -12.74
CA LEU A 411 -1.26 -4.88 -11.88
C LEU A 411 -0.95 -3.40 -11.63
N LEU A 412 -0.97 -2.56 -12.67
CA LEU A 412 -0.83 -1.10 -12.57
C LEU A 412 -1.89 -0.48 -11.67
N TYR A 413 -3.16 -0.89 -11.80
CA TYR A 413 -4.24 -0.45 -10.93
C TYR A 413 -3.96 -0.76 -9.45
N ASN A 414 -3.52 -1.99 -9.15
CA ASN A 414 -3.17 -2.40 -7.78
C ASN A 414 -1.95 -1.64 -7.24
N VAL A 415 -0.95 -1.36 -8.08
CA VAL A 415 0.18 -0.49 -7.70
C VAL A 415 -0.30 0.92 -7.36
N GLY A 416 -1.29 1.45 -8.10
CA GLY A 416 -1.96 2.70 -7.75
C GLY A 416 -2.55 2.68 -6.33
N ILE A 417 -3.30 1.64 -5.98
CA ILE A 417 -3.85 1.47 -4.61
C ILE A 417 -2.72 1.41 -3.57
N ILE A 418 -1.66 0.65 -3.84
CA ILE A 418 -0.49 0.52 -2.98
C ILE A 418 0.20 1.89 -2.76
N LEU A 419 0.30 2.72 -3.81
CA LEU A 419 0.85 4.07 -3.72
C LEU A 419 0.00 4.98 -2.82
N PHE A 420 -1.33 5.05 -3.04
CA PHE A 420 -2.25 5.84 -2.21
C PHE A 420 -2.19 5.41 -0.74
N THR A 421 -2.24 4.11 -0.49
CA THR A 421 -2.23 3.56 0.88
C THR A 421 -0.88 3.72 1.57
N SER A 422 0.25 3.76 0.83
CA SER A 422 1.57 3.99 1.43
C SER A 422 1.65 5.35 2.15
N VAL A 423 1.05 6.41 1.58
CA VAL A 423 1.01 7.74 2.20
C VAL A 423 0.13 7.72 3.46
N ALA A 424 -1.03 7.06 3.39
CA ALA A 424 -1.93 6.92 4.53
C ALA A 424 -1.32 6.09 5.67
N ILE A 425 -0.60 5.00 5.36
CA ILE A 425 0.14 4.22 6.36
C ILE A 425 1.18 5.12 7.04
N VAL A 426 1.92 5.94 6.29
CA VAL A 426 2.90 6.85 6.87
C VAL A 426 2.24 7.87 7.82
N GLN A 427 1.10 8.45 7.42
CA GLN A 427 0.35 9.35 8.30
C GLN A 427 -0.23 8.62 9.53
N PHE A 428 -0.74 7.40 9.36
CA PHE A 428 -1.24 6.58 10.46
C PHE A 428 -0.12 6.25 11.45
N MET A 429 1.04 5.82 10.96
CA MET A 429 2.21 5.48 11.78
C MET A 429 2.74 6.69 12.56
N SER A 430 2.81 7.87 11.93
CA SER A 430 3.27 9.09 12.60
C SER A 430 2.29 9.57 13.68
N SER A 431 0.99 9.32 13.49
CA SER A 431 -0.04 9.65 14.49
C SER A 431 -0.14 8.62 15.61
N ALA A 432 -0.16 7.32 15.27
CA ALA A 432 -0.35 6.21 16.20
C ALA A 432 0.88 5.96 17.09
N LEU A 433 2.08 6.30 16.61
CA LEU A 433 3.34 6.12 17.33
C LEU A 433 4.08 7.45 17.51
N GLY A 434 3.33 8.55 17.62
CA GLY A 434 3.89 9.92 17.67
C GLY A 434 4.79 10.22 18.87
N GLU A 435 4.73 9.42 19.94
CA GLU A 435 5.69 9.52 21.05
C GLU A 435 7.07 8.98 20.67
N TYR A 436 7.11 7.89 19.90
CA TYR A 436 8.36 7.31 19.42
C TYR A 436 8.89 8.05 18.18
N ALA A 437 7.99 8.45 17.27
CA ALA A 437 8.30 9.26 16.09
C ALA A 437 8.43 10.76 16.40
N LYS A 438 8.74 11.12 17.66
CA LYS A 438 8.83 12.50 18.10
C LYS A 438 9.91 13.23 17.32
N TYR A 439 9.61 14.47 16.95
CA TYR A 439 10.46 15.38 16.15
C TYR A 439 10.56 15.03 14.67
N THR A 440 10.01 13.90 14.22
CA THR A 440 10.09 13.49 12.81
C THR A 440 9.43 14.52 11.89
N THR A 441 9.99 14.70 10.71
CA THR A 441 9.42 15.57 9.68
C THR A 441 8.04 15.10 9.26
N SER A 442 7.83 13.78 9.19
CA SER A 442 6.49 13.24 8.92
C SER A 442 5.48 13.68 9.99
N GLN A 443 5.85 13.70 11.28
CA GLN A 443 4.96 14.22 12.31
C GLN A 443 4.66 15.71 12.09
N ARG A 444 5.67 16.52 11.77
CA ARG A 444 5.49 17.96 11.47
C ARG A 444 4.60 18.20 10.24
N ASN A 445 4.78 17.44 9.18
CA ASN A 445 4.05 17.63 7.92
C ASN A 445 2.55 17.27 8.02
N PHE A 446 2.20 16.33 8.91
CA PHE A 446 0.80 15.92 9.10
C PHE A 446 0.12 16.59 10.30
N TRP A 447 0.86 17.20 11.22
CA TRP A 447 0.35 17.66 12.52
C TRP A 447 0.96 18.99 13.01
N SER A 448 1.34 19.90 12.10
CA SER A 448 1.75 21.27 12.44
C SER A 448 0.59 22.13 12.94
#